data_AF-A0A7W1KGV2-F1
#
_entry.id   AF-A0A7W1KGV2-F1
#
_cell.length_a   1.000
_cell.length_b   1.000
_cell.length_c   1.000
_cell.angle_alpha   90.00
_cell.angle_beta   90.00
_cell.angle_gamma   90.00
#
_symmetry.space_group_name_H-M   'P 1'
#
loop_
_entity.id
_entity.type
_entity.pdbx_description
1 polymer ?
#
loop_
_entity_poly.entity_id
_entity_poly.type
_entity_poly.pdbx_seq_one_letter_code
_entity_poly.pdbx_strand_id
1 'polypeptide(L)'
;MEFPKKFLHDRVVLVLITLVSALVVVGVSLVLLTFDVSKNPTTIVAYRQNVTGSSYQSGKPIDIYSMAVFMLLTAAGTLLLSARLYVVRRSTAVFILGAGVFLLALSIIVARALISLQ
;
A
#
# COMPACT_ATOMS: atom_id res chain seq x y z
N MET A 1 -16.38 -18.14 3.81
CA MET A 1 -15.48 -18.32 2.65
C MET A 1 -14.47 -19.39 3.03
N GLU A 2 -14.40 -20.50 2.32
CA GLU A 2 -13.40 -21.54 2.61
C GLU A 2 -12.13 -21.28 1.79
N PHE A 3 -11.02 -21.01 2.47
CA PHE A 3 -9.73 -20.92 1.80
C PHE A 3 -9.32 -22.32 1.33
N PRO A 4 -8.91 -22.49 0.06
CA PRO A 4 -8.48 -23.79 -0.42
C PRO A 4 -7.29 -24.25 0.42
N LYS A 5 -7.36 -25.42 1.07
CA LYS A 5 -6.29 -25.91 1.96
C LYS A 5 -4.90 -25.87 1.29
N LYS A 6 -4.84 -26.12 -0.02
CA LYS A 6 -3.60 -26.06 -0.81
C LYS A 6 -3.00 -24.65 -0.99
N PHE A 7 -3.76 -23.57 -0.76
CA PHE A 7 -3.28 -22.19 -0.86
C PHE A 7 -2.33 -21.85 0.28
N LEU A 8 -2.71 -22.18 1.52
CA LEU A 8 -1.89 -21.94 2.72
C LEU A 8 -0.78 -22.98 2.91
N HIS A 9 -0.63 -23.96 2.03
CA HIS A 9 0.48 -24.92 2.05
C HIS A 9 1.54 -24.63 0.97
N ASP A 10 1.25 -23.72 0.04
CA ASP A 10 2.19 -23.35 -1.01
C ASP A 10 3.21 -22.36 -0.45
N ARG A 11 4.49 -22.77 -0.43
CA ARG A 11 5.60 -21.98 0.09
C ARG A 11 5.72 -20.61 -0.59
N VAL A 12 5.49 -20.54 -1.90
CA VAL A 12 5.62 -19.27 -2.66
C VAL A 12 4.50 -18.32 -2.26
N VAL A 13 3.27 -18.84 -2.18
CA VAL A 13 2.10 -18.06 -1.75
C VAL A 13 2.28 -17.60 -0.30
N LEU A 14 2.71 -18.48 0.61
CA LEU A 14 2.98 -18.13 2.00
C LEU A 14 4.01 -17.01 2.12
N VAL A 15 5.15 -17.11 1.43
CA VAL A 15 6.18 -16.07 1.43
C VAL A 15 5.59 -14.74 0.95
N LEU A 16 4.82 -14.74 -0.13
CA LEU A 16 4.20 -13.52 -0.66
C LEU A 16 3.14 -12.95 0.29
N ILE A 17 2.32 -13.77 0.94
CA ILE A 17 1.35 -13.34 1.96
C ILE A 17 2.09 -12.70 3.14
N THR A 18 3.15 -13.33 3.64
CA THR A 18 3.97 -12.78 4.72
C THR A 18 4.54 -11.43 4.31
N LEU A 19 5.02 -11.30 3.09
CA LEU A 19 5.61 -10.07 2.58
C LEU A 19 4.56 -8.96 2.40
N VAL A 20 3.37 -9.27 1.86
CA VAL A 20 2.22 -8.36 1.82
C VAL A 20 1.85 -7.87 3.23
N SER A 21 1.70 -8.80 4.17
CA SER A 21 1.35 -8.48 5.56
C SER A 21 2.42 -7.59 6.22
N ALA A 22 3.69 -7.92 6.04
CA ALA A 22 4.80 -7.13 6.59
C ALA A 22 4.84 -5.72 5.99
N LEU A 23 4.73 -5.59 4.66
CA LEU A 23 4.71 -4.29 3.99
C LEU A 23 3.53 -3.43 4.42
N VAL A 24 2.36 -4.02 4.61
CA VAL A 24 1.17 -3.27 5.04
C VAL A 24 1.31 -2.77 6.46
N VAL A 25 1.79 -3.61 7.37
CA VAL A 25 2.08 -3.17 8.74
C VAL A 25 3.11 -2.04 8.73
N VAL A 26 4.25 -2.24 8.06
CA VAL A 26 5.31 -1.23 7.98
C VAL A 26 4.80 0.06 7.33
N GLY A 27 4.09 -0.03 6.22
CA GLY A 27 3.62 1.12 5.46
C GLY A 27 2.54 1.92 6.18
N VAL A 28 1.57 1.24 6.79
CA VAL A 28 0.54 1.88 7.61
C VAL A 28 1.16 2.51 8.85
N SER A 29 2.04 1.79 9.56
CA SER A 29 2.75 2.34 10.72
C SER A 29 3.59 3.56 10.35
N LEU A 30 4.27 3.56 9.19
CA LEU A 30 5.02 4.71 8.72
C LEU A 30 4.12 5.94 8.60
N VAL A 31 2.97 5.82 7.96
CA VAL A 31 2.01 6.93 7.80
C VAL A 31 1.47 7.39 9.15
N LEU A 32 1.01 6.47 9.99
CA LEU A 32 0.34 6.80 11.25
C LEU A 32 1.28 7.35 12.33
N LEU A 33 2.53 6.86 12.39
CA LEU A 33 3.47 7.23 13.44
C LEU A 33 4.35 8.42 13.07
N THR A 34 4.58 8.65 11.78
CA THR A 34 5.51 9.71 11.34
C THR A 34 4.79 11.03 11.07
N PHE A 35 3.52 10.99 10.66
CA PHE A 35 2.78 12.20 10.32
C PHE A 35 2.05 12.80 11.53
N ASP A 36 2.48 13.99 11.94
CA ASP A 36 1.87 14.76 13.03
C ASP A 36 1.05 15.94 12.47
N VAL A 37 -0.29 15.78 12.51
CA VAL A 37 -1.25 16.78 12.04
C VAL A 37 -1.12 18.11 12.79
N SER A 38 -0.70 18.08 14.06
CA SER A 38 -0.60 19.29 14.88
C SER A 38 0.55 20.20 14.45
N LYS A 39 1.59 19.63 13.84
CA LYS A 39 2.76 20.35 13.34
C LYS A 39 2.60 20.79 11.89
N ASN A 40 1.83 20.05 11.11
CA ASN A 40 1.66 20.25 9.66
C ASN A 40 0.19 20.44 9.27
N PRO A 41 -0.37 21.67 9.43
CA PRO A 41 -1.78 21.96 9.15
C PRO A 41 -2.14 21.90 7.65
N THR A 42 -1.13 21.96 6.77
CA THR A 42 -1.28 21.76 5.33
C THR A 42 -0.35 20.65 4.85
N THR A 43 -0.82 19.84 3.91
CA THR A 43 -0.10 18.65 3.46
C THR A 43 0.20 18.71 1.98
N ILE A 44 1.42 18.37 1.56
CA ILE A 44 1.73 18.26 0.14
C ILE A 44 1.13 16.97 -0.39
N VAL A 45 0.19 17.08 -1.32
CA VAL A 45 -0.53 15.93 -1.91
C VAL A 45 0.05 15.54 -3.26
N ALA A 46 0.51 16.52 -4.05
CA ALA A 46 1.10 16.27 -5.36
C ALA A 46 2.11 17.34 -5.73
N TYR A 47 3.16 16.93 -6.47
CA TYR A 47 4.03 17.85 -7.18
C TYR A 47 3.42 18.17 -8.55
N ARG A 48 3.33 19.46 -8.87
CA ARG A 48 2.97 19.98 -10.20
C ARG A 48 4.07 20.94 -10.63
N GLN A 49 4.80 20.62 -11.69
CA GLN A 49 5.70 21.59 -12.31
C GLN A 49 4.87 22.81 -12.73
N ASN A 50 5.17 23.95 -12.14
CA ASN A 50 4.50 25.21 -12.44
C ASN A 50 5.56 26.29 -12.63
N VAL A 51 5.45 27.06 -13.72
CA VAL A 51 6.47 28.05 -14.14
C VAL A 51 6.31 29.37 -13.38
N THR A 52 5.17 29.59 -12.72
CA THR A 52 4.78 30.91 -12.16
C THR A 52 4.18 30.87 -10.75
N GLY A 53 4.20 29.75 -10.04
CA GLY A 53 3.62 29.63 -8.68
C GLY A 53 4.09 28.42 -7.88
N SER A 54 3.45 28.17 -6.73
CA SER A 54 3.74 27.00 -5.87
C SER A 54 3.73 25.70 -6.68
N SER A 55 4.86 24.99 -6.70
CA SER A 55 5.00 23.72 -7.41
C SER A 55 4.37 22.54 -6.67
N TYR A 56 3.83 22.76 -5.47
CA TYR A 56 3.21 21.74 -4.65
C TYR A 56 1.73 22.06 -4.46
N GLN A 57 0.89 21.06 -4.72
CA GLN A 57 -0.52 21.11 -4.39
C GLN A 57 -0.68 20.76 -2.92
N SER A 58 -1.01 21.76 -2.11
CA SER A 58 -1.38 21.57 -0.71
C SER A 58 -2.81 21.05 -0.59
N GLY A 59 -3.00 20.03 0.22
CA GLY A 59 -4.28 19.44 0.58
C GLY A 59 -4.43 19.33 2.09
N LYS A 60 -5.47 18.60 2.49
CA LYS A 60 -5.84 18.43 3.90
C LYS A 60 -5.00 17.32 4.53
N PRO A 61 -4.73 17.37 5.84
CA PRO A 61 -4.02 16.29 6.55
C PRO A 61 -4.66 14.90 6.38
N ILE A 62 -5.98 14.85 6.14
CA ILE A 62 -6.72 13.61 5.84
C ILE A 62 -6.21 12.90 4.57
N ASP A 63 -5.64 13.65 3.63
CA ASP A 63 -5.18 13.13 2.35
C ASP A 63 -3.97 12.19 2.52
N ILE A 64 -3.12 12.41 3.53
CA ILE A 64 -2.04 11.46 3.88
C ILE A 64 -2.62 10.16 4.47
N TYR A 65 -3.65 10.24 5.31
CA TYR A 65 -4.27 9.03 5.88
C TYR A 65 -4.97 8.19 4.81
N SER A 66 -5.42 8.80 3.71
CA SER A 66 -5.97 8.06 2.57
C SER A 66 -4.95 7.07 1.98
N MET A 67 -3.64 7.36 2.09
CA MET A 67 -2.58 6.46 1.66
C MET A 67 -2.50 5.20 2.54
N ALA A 68 -2.69 5.32 3.86
CA ALA A 68 -2.76 4.17 4.75
C ALA A 68 -3.98 3.30 4.45
N VAL A 69 -5.15 3.93 4.21
CA VAL A 69 -6.36 3.21 3.79
C VAL A 69 -6.15 2.50 2.46
N PHE A 70 -5.50 3.15 1.49
CA PHE A 70 -5.16 2.54 0.21
C PHE A 70 -4.28 1.28 0.37
N MET A 71 -3.26 1.33 1.23
CA MET A 71 -2.42 0.16 1.51
C MET A 71 -3.23 -1.00 2.12
N LEU A 72 -4.12 -0.72 3.08
CA LEU A 72 -5.00 -1.72 3.68
C LEU A 72 -5.93 -2.36 2.66
N LEU A 73 -6.58 -1.55 1.82
CA LEU A 73 -7.47 -2.04 0.77
C LEU A 73 -6.72 -2.86 -0.29
N THR A 74 -5.50 -2.44 -0.65
CA THR A 74 -4.64 -3.17 -1.58
C THR A 74 -4.26 -4.54 -1.01
N ALA A 75 -3.90 -4.61 0.27
CA ALA A 75 -3.60 -5.86 0.96
C ALA A 75 -4.79 -6.81 0.97
N ALA A 76 -5.94 -6.32 1.43
CA ALA A 76 -7.16 -7.12 1.52
C ALA A 76 -7.61 -7.59 0.13
N GLY A 77 -7.60 -6.68 -0.85
CA GLY A 77 -7.97 -6.99 -2.23
C GLY A 77 -7.06 -8.04 -2.87
N THR A 78 -5.74 -7.91 -2.72
CA THR A 78 -4.77 -8.86 -3.28
C THR A 78 -4.87 -10.23 -2.61
N LEU A 79 -5.07 -10.29 -1.29
CA LEU A 79 -5.29 -11.54 -0.56
C LEU A 79 -6.59 -12.25 -0.99
N LEU A 80 -7.69 -11.52 -1.07
CA LEU A 80 -9.00 -12.09 -1.46
C LEU A 80 -9.00 -12.57 -2.91
N LEU A 81 -8.49 -11.75 -3.84
CA LEU A 81 -8.44 -12.08 -5.26
C LEU A 81 -7.50 -13.26 -5.54
N SER A 82 -6.32 -13.28 -4.90
CA SER A 82 -5.36 -14.37 -5.09
C SER A 82 -5.89 -15.69 -4.55
N ALA A 83 -6.52 -15.71 -3.38
CA ALA A 83 -7.13 -16.91 -2.82
C ALA A 83 -8.23 -17.50 -3.73
N ARG A 84 -9.07 -16.64 -4.31
CA ARG A 84 -10.12 -17.07 -5.25
C ARG A 84 -9.55 -17.62 -6.55
N LEU A 85 -8.56 -16.92 -7.12
CA LEU A 85 -7.97 -17.30 -8.41
C LEU A 85 -6.99 -18.47 -8.31
N TYR A 86 -6.51 -18.80 -7.10
CA TYR A 86 -5.66 -19.97 -6.88
C TYR A 86 -6.36 -21.28 -7.24
N VAL A 87 -7.68 -21.37 -7.05
CA VAL A 87 -8.49 -22.53 -7.45
C VAL A 87 -8.50 -22.71 -8.97
N VAL A 88 -8.45 -21.61 -9.72
CA VAL A 88 -8.49 -21.61 -11.19
C VAL A 88 -7.10 -21.86 -11.77
N ARG A 89 -6.13 -21.00 -11.42
CA ARG A 89 -4.74 -21.10 -11.86
C ARG A 89 -3.79 -20.54 -10.80
N ARG A 90 -2.93 -21.40 -10.26
CA ARG A 90 -1.86 -21.03 -9.31
C ARG A 90 -1.02 -19.85 -9.79
N SER A 91 -0.62 -19.83 -11.05
CA SER A 91 0.23 -18.76 -11.62
C SER A 91 -0.44 -17.38 -11.54
N THR A 92 -1.75 -17.29 -11.76
CA THR A 92 -2.51 -16.05 -11.65
C THR A 92 -2.55 -15.55 -10.20
N ALA A 93 -2.74 -16.45 -9.23
CA ALA A 93 -2.72 -16.08 -7.82
C ALA A 93 -1.35 -15.54 -7.37
N VAL A 94 -0.27 -16.22 -7.78
CA VAL A 94 1.11 -15.78 -7.49
C VAL A 94 1.40 -14.43 -8.15
N PHE A 95 0.95 -14.23 -9.40
CA PHE A 95 1.09 -12.95 -10.08
C PHE A 95 0.37 -11.81 -9.36
N ILE A 96 -0.86 -12.03 -8.89
CA ILE A 96 -1.62 -11.02 -8.13
C ILE A 96 -0.95 -10.67 -6.82
N LEU A 97 -0.46 -11.67 -6.07
CA LEU A 97 0.28 -11.44 -4.85
C LEU A 97 1.58 -10.67 -5.11
N GLY A 98 2.32 -11.03 -6.15
CA GLY A 98 3.54 -10.31 -6.57
C GLY A 98 3.27 -8.86 -6.98
N ALA A 99 2.20 -8.62 -7.74
CA ALA A 99 1.75 -7.27 -8.09
C ALA A 99 1.34 -6.47 -6.83
N GLY A 100 0.69 -7.12 -5.86
CA GLY A 100 0.34 -6.53 -4.57
C GLY A 100 1.57 -6.11 -3.76
N VAL A 101 2.57 -6.98 -3.66
CA VAL A 101 3.88 -6.67 -3.05
C VAL A 101 4.51 -5.44 -3.70
N PHE A 102 4.59 -5.45 -5.04
CA PHE A 102 5.19 -4.35 -5.79
C PHE A 102 4.46 -3.03 -5.56
N LEU A 103 3.13 -3.06 -5.62
CA LEU A 103 2.29 -1.88 -5.42
C LEU A 103 2.44 -1.31 -4.00
N LEU A 104 2.44 -2.18 -2.97
CA LEU A 104 2.66 -1.77 -1.58
C LEU A 104 4.05 -1.17 -1.37
N ALA A 105 5.09 -1.76 -1.97
CA ALA A 105 6.44 -1.22 -1.89
C ALA A 105 6.53 0.20 -2.50
N LEU A 106 5.91 0.41 -3.68
CA LEU A 106 5.82 1.75 -4.27
C LEU A 106 5.03 2.72 -3.39
N SER A 107 3.90 2.29 -2.82
CA SER A 107 3.12 3.13 -1.90
C SER A 107 3.93 3.57 -0.68
N ILE A 108 4.77 2.69 -0.11
CA ILE A 108 5.66 3.05 1.00
C ILE A 108 6.69 4.08 0.57
N ILE A 109 7.31 3.90 -0.60
CA ILE A 109 8.30 4.84 -1.14
C ILE A 109 7.65 6.23 -1.34
N VAL A 110 6.47 6.27 -1.95
CA VAL A 110 5.72 7.52 -2.18
C VAL A 110 5.30 8.15 -0.85
N ALA A 111 4.77 7.38 0.09
CA ALA A 111 4.37 7.89 1.40
C ALA A 111 5.56 8.50 2.15
N ARG A 112 6.70 7.81 2.15
CA ARG A 112 7.93 8.32 2.78
C ARG A 112 8.43 9.58 2.10
N ALA A 113 8.43 9.64 0.76
CA ALA A 113 8.85 10.82 0.02
C ALA A 113 7.97 12.03 0.35
N LEU A 114 6.64 11.85 0.39
CA LEU A 114 5.69 12.90 0.74
C LEU A 114 5.89 13.40 2.18
N ILE A 115 5.98 12.48 3.15
CA ILE A 115 6.16 12.84 4.56
C ILE A 115 7.51 13.53 4.80
N SER A 116 8.57 13.12 4.10
CA SER A 116 9.90 13.74 4.24
C SER A 116 9.98 15.17 3.69
N LEU A 117 9.04 15.55 2.83
CA LEU A 117 8.99 16.87 2.20
C LEU A 117 8.23 17.91 3.04
N GLN A 118 7.55 17.47 4.10
CA GLN A 118 6.77 18.32 5.01
C GLN A 118 7.63 18.79 6.17
#